data_AF-G9KKY9-F1
#
_entry.id   AF-G9KKY9-F1
#
_cell.length_a   1.000
_cell.length_b   1.000
_cell.length_c   1.000
_cell.angle_alpha   90.00
_cell.angle_beta   90.00
_cell.angle_gamma   90.00
#
_symmetry.space_group_name_H-M   'P 1'
#
loop_
_entity.id
_entity.type
_entity.pdbx_description
1 polymer ?
#
loop_
_entity_poly.entity_id
_entity_poly.type
_entity_poly.pdbx_seq_one_letter_code
_entity_poly.pdbx_strand_id
1 'polypeptide(L)'
;YLTLAIRMPEDLAMSYEESQDLQLCVNGCPLSERIDDGQGQVSAILGHSVPRTSLAPAWPGYTLEAANAQCHEKMPVKDIYFQSCVFDLLTTGDANFTAAAHSALEDVEALHPRKERWHIFPSGSQGTPHGRGHWAVSLGLPCLIFIVF
;
A
#
# COMPACT_ATOMS: atom_id res chain seq x y z
N TYR A 1 -9.59 -10.31 11.15
CA TYR A 1 -9.79 -10.90 9.82
C TYR A 1 -8.59 -11.79 9.48
N LEU A 2 -8.56 -12.42 8.30
CA LEU A 2 -7.45 -13.25 7.87
C LEU A 2 -6.82 -12.64 6.62
N THR A 3 -5.49 -12.56 6.62
CA THR A 3 -4.68 -12.12 5.48
C THR A 3 -3.99 -13.33 4.86
N LEU A 4 -3.90 -13.37 3.52
CA LEU A 4 -3.38 -14.50 2.76
C LEU A 4 -2.40 -14.02 1.68
N ALA A 5 -1.24 -14.67 1.58
CA ALA A 5 -0.28 -14.47 0.50
C ALA A 5 0.02 -15.82 -0.20
N ILE A 6 0.03 -15.82 -1.52
CA ILE A 6 0.26 -17.02 -2.33
C ILE A 6 1.37 -16.72 -3.35
N ARG A 7 2.35 -17.62 -3.47
CA ARG A 7 3.34 -17.61 -4.54
C ARG A 7 3.24 -18.89 -5.35
N MET A 8 2.85 -18.78 -6.61
CA MET A 8 2.64 -19.92 -7.50
C MET A 8 3.40 -19.72 -8.82
N PRO A 9 4.01 -20.79 -9.40
CA PRO A 9 4.54 -20.76 -10.77
C PRO A 9 3.45 -20.41 -11.78
N GLU A 10 3.79 -19.66 -12.83
CA GLU A 10 2.82 -19.19 -13.83
C GLU A 10 2.12 -20.34 -14.56
N ASP A 11 2.87 -21.38 -14.92
CA ASP A 11 2.35 -22.59 -15.58
C ASP A 11 1.32 -23.33 -14.72
N LEU A 12 1.47 -23.30 -13.39
CA LEU A 12 0.52 -23.88 -12.45
C LEU A 12 -0.63 -22.92 -12.11
N ALA A 13 -0.37 -21.62 -12.03
CA ALA A 13 -1.40 -20.61 -11.76
C ALA A 13 -2.41 -20.50 -12.91
N MET A 14 -1.96 -20.77 -14.13
CA MET A 14 -2.79 -20.73 -15.34
C MET A 14 -3.29 -22.12 -15.77
N SER A 15 -3.01 -23.19 -15.01
CA SER A 15 -3.53 -24.53 -15.30
C SER A 15 -4.91 -24.75 -14.67
N TYR A 16 -5.96 -24.19 -15.28
CA TYR A 16 -7.35 -24.35 -14.84
C TYR A 16 -8.28 -24.67 -16.03
N GLU A 17 -9.41 -25.32 -15.74
CA GLU A 17 -10.44 -25.65 -16.73
C GLU A 17 -11.36 -24.45 -17.00
N GLU A 18 -12.01 -24.39 -18.17
CA GLU A 18 -12.90 -23.26 -18.53
C GLU A 18 -14.07 -23.08 -17.54
N SER A 19 -14.51 -24.18 -16.91
CA SER A 19 -15.52 -24.17 -15.84
C SER A 19 -15.10 -23.44 -14.55
N GLN A 20 -13.82 -23.09 -14.40
CA GLN A 20 -13.23 -22.41 -13.23
C GLN A 20 -12.88 -20.95 -13.53
N ASP A 21 -13.81 -20.23 -14.17
CA ASP A 21 -13.62 -18.84 -14.63
C ASP A 21 -13.58 -17.81 -13.48
N LEU A 22 -14.24 -18.09 -12.36
CA LEU A 22 -14.21 -17.25 -11.16
C LEU A 22 -13.00 -17.54 -10.26
N GLN A 23 -11.90 -16.84 -10.52
CA GLN A 23 -10.68 -16.90 -9.71
C GLN A 23 -10.20 -15.49 -9.34
N LEU A 24 -10.40 -15.08 -8.08
CA LEU A 24 -10.04 -13.71 -7.63
C LEU A 24 -8.54 -13.42 -7.74
N CYS A 25 -7.68 -14.43 -7.51
CA CYS A 25 -6.23 -14.29 -7.63
C CYS A 25 -5.74 -14.20 -9.08
N VAL A 26 -6.56 -14.61 -10.07
CA VAL A 26 -6.21 -14.57 -11.49
C VAL A 26 -6.88 -13.38 -12.18
N ASN A 27 -8.21 -13.27 -12.05
CA ASN A 27 -9.06 -12.32 -12.78
C ASN A 27 -9.52 -11.12 -11.93
N GLY A 28 -9.23 -11.12 -10.63
CA GLY A 28 -9.74 -10.12 -9.69
C GLY A 28 -11.21 -10.32 -9.34
N CYS A 29 -11.78 -9.38 -8.60
CA CYS A 29 -13.19 -9.41 -8.20
C CYS A 29 -14.12 -8.99 -9.36
N PRO A 30 -15.35 -9.54 -9.45
CA PRO A 30 -16.40 -9.04 -10.35
C PRO A 30 -16.67 -7.55 -10.15
N LEU A 31 -17.07 -6.83 -11.21
CA LEU A 31 -17.27 -5.38 -11.15
C LEU A 31 -18.30 -4.96 -10.09
N SER A 32 -19.36 -5.75 -9.87
CA SER A 32 -20.39 -5.47 -8.88
C SER A 32 -19.89 -5.53 -7.43
N GLU A 33 -18.79 -6.25 -7.18
CA GLU A 33 -18.19 -6.42 -5.85
C GLU A 33 -17.03 -5.45 -5.61
N ARG A 34 -16.68 -4.63 -6.60
CA ARG A 34 -15.63 -3.63 -6.45
C ARG A 34 -16.19 -2.40 -5.75
N ILE A 35 -15.48 -1.95 -4.72
CA ILE A 35 -15.77 -0.69 -4.05
C ILE A 35 -15.23 0.44 -4.94
N ASP A 36 -16.13 1.10 -5.66
CA ASP A 36 -15.84 2.33 -6.39
C ASP A 36 -16.13 3.53 -5.48
N ASP A 37 -15.08 4.09 -4.89
CA ASP A 37 -15.18 5.30 -4.05
C ASP A 37 -15.17 6.59 -4.91
N GLY A 38 -15.09 6.47 -6.25
CA GLY A 38 -15.20 7.54 -7.24
C GLY A 38 -14.47 8.85 -6.90
N GLN A 39 -15.15 9.71 -6.15
CA GLN A 39 -14.70 11.03 -5.67
C GLN A 39 -13.56 10.96 -4.63
N GLY A 40 -13.55 9.93 -3.77
CA GLY A 40 -12.62 9.80 -2.64
C GLY A 40 -11.19 9.43 -3.06
N GLN A 41 -11.04 8.55 -4.06
CA GLN A 41 -9.73 8.20 -4.62
C GLN A 41 -9.09 9.36 -5.38
N VAL A 42 -9.88 10.10 -6.17
CA VAL A 42 -9.41 11.31 -6.85
C VAL A 42 -9.02 12.38 -5.83
N SER A 43 -9.81 12.55 -4.76
CA SER A 43 -9.48 13.49 -3.68
C SER A 43 -8.23 13.09 -2.91
N ALA A 44 -8.02 11.80 -2.62
CA ALA A 44 -6.80 11.30 -1.97
C ALA A 44 -5.54 11.49 -2.84
N ILE A 45 -5.65 11.28 -4.16
CA ILE A 45 -4.56 11.55 -5.12
C ILE A 45 -4.29 13.06 -5.23
N LEU A 46 -5.33 13.89 -5.13
CA LEU A 46 -5.26 15.36 -5.16
C LEU A 46 -5.03 15.99 -3.78
N GLY A 47 -4.76 15.20 -2.74
CA GLY A 47 -4.45 15.67 -1.38
C GLY A 47 -5.61 16.33 -0.61
N HIS A 48 -6.85 16.17 -1.06
CA HIS A 48 -8.04 16.68 -0.39
C HIS A 48 -8.60 15.60 0.55
N SER A 49 -8.40 15.79 1.86
CA SER A 49 -8.99 14.93 2.89
C SER A 49 -10.49 15.21 3.01
N VAL A 50 -11.33 14.26 2.59
CA VAL A 50 -12.76 14.32 2.89
C VAL A 50 -12.98 13.99 4.38
N PRO A 51 -13.79 14.75 5.14
CA PRO A 51 -14.12 14.42 6.52
C PRO A 51 -14.81 13.06 6.59
N ARG A 52 -14.17 12.11 7.28
CA ARG A 52 -14.70 10.75 7.45
C ARG A 52 -15.81 10.80 8.51
N THR A 53 -17.06 10.86 8.09
CA THR A 53 -18.22 10.68 8.98
C THR A 53 -18.33 9.20 9.35
N SER A 54 -17.70 8.79 10.45
CA SER A 54 -17.78 7.41 10.95
C SER A 54 -19.17 7.16 11.57
N LEU A 55 -20.05 6.49 10.81
CA LEU A 55 -21.38 6.03 11.27
C LEU A 55 -21.39 4.57 11.77
N ALA A 56 -20.23 3.96 12.03
CA ALA A 56 -20.18 2.63 12.63
C ALA A 56 -20.33 2.73 14.16
N PRO A 57 -21.19 1.91 14.80
CA PRO A 57 -21.23 1.81 16.25
C PRO A 57 -19.83 1.44 16.74
N ALA A 58 -19.23 2.25 17.62
CA ALA A 58 -18.04 1.86 18.34
C ALA A 58 -18.44 0.63 19.18
N TRP A 59 -18.00 -0.55 18.77
CA TRP A 59 -18.07 -1.72 19.64
C TRP A 59 -17.32 -1.38 20.93
N PRO A 60 -17.66 -1.97 22.10
CA PRO A 60 -16.94 -1.73 23.37
C PRO A 60 -15.47 -2.21 23.39
N GLY A 61 -14.82 -2.29 22.24
CA GLY A 61 -13.45 -2.77 22.03
C GLY A 61 -12.42 -1.65 21.97
N TYR A 62 -11.33 -1.91 21.25
CA TYR A 62 -10.17 -1.03 21.15
C TYR A 62 -10.53 0.38 20.65
N THR A 63 -9.89 1.41 21.21
CA THR A 63 -9.84 2.74 20.58
C THR A 63 -8.86 2.72 19.41
N LEU A 64 -8.95 3.70 18.51
CA LEU A 64 -8.00 3.84 17.40
C LEU A 64 -6.56 3.96 17.91
N GLU A 65 -6.33 4.71 18.98
CA GLU A 65 -5.01 4.91 19.59
C GLU A 65 -4.50 3.61 20.21
N ALA A 66 -5.34 2.88 20.94
CA ALA A 66 -4.97 1.61 21.55
C ALA A 66 -4.67 0.53 20.50
N ALA A 67 -5.49 0.45 19.44
CA ALA A 67 -5.25 -0.47 18.33
C ALA A 67 -3.94 -0.14 17.60
N ASN A 68 -3.70 1.15 17.32
CA ASN A 68 -2.44 1.59 16.72
C ASN A 68 -1.22 1.21 17.58
N ALA A 69 -1.28 1.49 18.89
CA ALA A 69 -0.18 1.17 19.80
C ALA A 69 0.13 -0.33 19.82
N GLN A 70 -0.90 -1.16 19.96
CA GLN A 70 -0.75 -2.62 20.01
C GLN A 70 -0.21 -3.20 18.70
N CYS A 71 -0.73 -2.75 17.55
CA CYS A 71 -0.25 -3.23 16.26
C CYS A 71 1.21 -2.82 16.01
N HIS A 72 1.62 -1.65 16.51
CA HIS A 72 2.98 -1.12 16.32
C HIS A 72 4.05 -1.91 17.10
N GLU A 73 3.67 -2.68 18.12
CA GLU A 73 4.62 -3.52 18.87
C GLU A 73 5.20 -4.65 18.01
N LYS A 74 4.38 -5.22 17.11
CA LYS A 74 4.78 -6.33 16.23
C LYS A 74 5.11 -5.89 14.81
N MET A 75 4.49 -4.81 14.33
CA MET A 75 4.63 -4.31 12.96
C MET A 75 4.98 -2.82 12.99
N PRO A 76 6.28 -2.45 12.98
CA PRO A 76 6.69 -1.05 13.14
C PRO A 76 6.45 -0.20 11.89
N VAL A 77 6.26 -0.83 10.72
CA VAL A 77 5.98 -0.13 9.47
C VAL A 77 4.47 0.02 9.30
N LYS A 78 3.99 1.24 9.09
CA LYS A 78 2.56 1.55 8.89
C LYS A 78 2.10 1.29 7.45
N ASP A 79 2.24 0.05 7.02
CA ASP A 79 1.82 -0.47 5.72
C ASP A 79 0.47 -1.20 5.80
N ILE A 80 0.12 -1.95 4.75
CA ILE A 80 -1.12 -2.73 4.69
C ILE A 80 -1.26 -3.77 5.81
N TYR A 81 -0.18 -4.38 6.30
CA TYR A 81 -0.25 -5.36 7.40
C TYR A 81 -0.58 -4.68 8.72
N PHE A 82 0.05 -3.54 8.99
CA PHE A 82 -0.28 -2.70 10.13
C PHE A 82 -1.73 -2.20 10.06
N GLN A 83 -2.17 -1.69 8.91
CA GLN A 83 -3.55 -1.20 8.75
C GLN A 83 -4.58 -2.34 8.88
N SER A 84 -4.26 -3.54 8.39
CA SER A 84 -5.09 -4.73 8.59
C SER A 84 -5.22 -5.07 10.07
N CYS A 85 -4.11 -5.06 10.82
CA CYS A 85 -4.15 -5.26 12.27
C CYS A 85 -5.05 -4.25 12.98
N VAL A 86 -4.88 -2.95 12.68
CA VAL A 86 -5.67 -1.88 13.31
C VAL A 86 -7.15 -2.04 12.98
N PHE A 87 -7.48 -2.29 11.71
CA PHE A 87 -8.85 -2.54 11.29
C PHE A 87 -9.46 -3.74 12.04
N ASP A 88 -8.74 -4.85 12.13
CA ASP A 88 -9.19 -6.06 12.80
C ASP A 88 -9.45 -5.84 14.28
N LEU A 89 -8.56 -5.14 14.99
CA LEU A 89 -8.76 -4.82 16.41
C LEU A 89 -9.99 -3.94 16.63
N LEU A 90 -10.20 -2.94 15.77
CA LEU A 90 -11.34 -2.01 15.88
C LEU A 90 -12.69 -2.67 15.58
N THR A 91 -12.71 -3.63 14.67
CA THR A 91 -13.93 -4.27 14.18
C THR A 91 -14.30 -5.54 14.93
N THR A 92 -13.31 -6.23 15.50
CA THR A 92 -13.52 -7.50 16.22
C THR A 92 -13.32 -7.40 17.73
N GLY A 93 -12.46 -6.48 18.19
CA GLY A 93 -12.02 -6.40 19.58
C GLY A 93 -11.07 -7.53 20.04
N ASP A 94 -10.63 -8.42 19.15
CA ASP A 94 -9.79 -9.58 19.50
C ASP A 94 -8.31 -9.36 19.16
N ALA A 95 -7.47 -9.36 20.21
CA ALA A 95 -6.02 -9.21 20.11
C ALA A 95 -5.31 -10.31 19.30
N ASN A 96 -5.93 -11.48 19.12
CA ASN A 96 -5.36 -12.57 18.32
C ASN A 96 -5.16 -12.18 16.87
N PHE A 97 -5.94 -11.24 16.35
CA PHE A 97 -5.78 -10.76 14.99
C PHE A 97 -4.50 -9.94 14.77
N THR A 98 -3.84 -9.46 15.83
CA THR A 98 -2.48 -8.93 15.73
C THR A 98 -1.49 -10.02 15.28
N ALA A 99 -1.67 -11.27 15.74
CA ALA A 99 -0.82 -12.39 15.33
C ALA A 99 -1.09 -12.81 13.88
N ALA A 100 -2.34 -12.77 13.43
CA ALA A 100 -2.69 -13.09 12.04
C ALA A 100 -2.06 -12.09 11.06
N ALA A 101 -2.17 -10.79 11.33
CA ALA A 101 -1.54 -9.74 10.52
C ALA A 101 -0.01 -9.85 10.50
N HIS A 102 0.61 -10.14 11.65
CA HIS A 102 2.05 -10.39 11.73
C HIS A 102 2.48 -11.61 10.92
N SER A 103 1.72 -12.71 10.98
CA SER A 103 2.04 -13.93 10.21
C SER A 103 2.02 -13.65 8.71
N ALA A 104 1.09 -12.81 8.23
CA ALA A 104 1.05 -12.44 6.82
C ALA A 104 2.19 -11.49 6.40
N LEU A 105 2.72 -10.69 7.33
CA LEU A 105 3.97 -9.97 7.09
C LEU A 105 5.12 -10.98 6.93
N GLU A 106 5.25 -11.95 7.84
CA GLU A 106 6.27 -13.01 7.73
C GLU A 106 6.15 -13.81 6.42
N ASP A 107 4.93 -14.09 5.95
CA ASP A 107 4.68 -14.76 4.68
C ASP A 107 5.21 -13.95 3.48
N VAL A 108 4.98 -12.63 3.43
CA VAL A 108 5.50 -11.82 2.32
C VAL A 108 7.02 -11.72 2.36
N GLU A 109 7.61 -11.67 3.55
CA GLU A 109 9.05 -11.66 3.73
C GLU A 109 9.69 -12.97 3.24
N ALA A 110 9.04 -14.10 3.50
CA ALA A 110 9.50 -15.42 3.08
C ALA A 110 9.28 -15.67 1.57
N LEU A 111 8.17 -15.20 1.02
CA LEU A 111 7.74 -15.55 -0.33
C LEU A 111 8.18 -14.53 -1.39
N HIS A 112 8.21 -13.24 -1.08
CA HIS A 112 8.44 -12.22 -2.09
C HIS A 112 9.94 -11.86 -2.22
N PRO A 113 10.58 -12.10 -3.37
CA PRO A 113 12.03 -11.85 -3.53
C PRO A 113 12.46 -10.38 -3.53
N ARG A 114 11.53 -9.41 -3.60
CA ARG A 114 11.85 -7.98 -3.70
C ARG A 114 11.31 -7.24 -2.48
N LYS A 115 12.21 -6.83 -1.59
CA LYS A 115 11.87 -6.13 -0.34
C LYS A 115 11.13 -4.82 -0.58
N GLU A 116 11.42 -4.16 -1.69
CA GLU A 116 10.81 -2.88 -2.07
C GLU A 116 9.31 -3.02 -2.37
N ARG A 117 8.82 -4.25 -2.55
CA ARG A 117 7.41 -4.56 -2.84
C ARG A 117 6.67 -5.22 -1.67
N TRP A 118 7.32 -5.37 -0.51
CA TRP A 118 6.67 -5.89 0.69
C TRP A 118 5.62 -4.92 1.23
N HIS A 119 5.90 -3.61 1.15
CA HIS A 119 5.02 -2.58 1.68
C HIS A 119 4.15 -1.98 0.57
N ILE A 120 2.86 -2.32 0.56
CA ILE A 120 1.89 -1.75 -0.37
C ILE A 120 1.26 -0.52 0.31
N PHE A 121 1.40 0.65 -0.33
CA PHE A 121 0.94 1.97 0.17
C PHE A 121 1.52 2.36 1.55
N PRO A 122 2.85 2.49 1.71
CA PRO A 122 3.42 2.96 2.97
C PRO A 122 2.85 4.34 3.33
N SER A 123 2.42 4.51 4.58
CA SER A 123 1.99 5.79 5.15
C SER A 123 3.20 6.71 5.31
N GLY A 124 3.74 7.19 4.20
CA GLY A 124 5.01 7.88 4.15
C GLY A 124 5.40 8.09 2.70
N SER A 125 4.90 9.17 2.13
CA SER A 125 5.49 9.81 0.97
C SER A 125 6.99 10.07 1.22
N GLN A 126 7.85 9.12 0.85
CA GLN A 126 9.12 9.55 0.29
C GLN A 126 8.78 10.10 -1.08
N GLY A 127 8.66 11.42 -1.14
CA GLY A 127 8.61 12.16 -2.38
C GLY A 127 9.66 11.59 -3.31
N THR A 128 9.23 11.26 -4.52
CA THR A 128 10.14 11.06 -5.63
C THR A 128 11.15 12.20 -5.61
N PRO A 129 12.47 11.95 -5.64
CA PRO A 129 13.40 13.03 -5.93
C PRO A 129 13.00 13.48 -7.33
N HIS A 130 12.33 14.63 -7.40
CA HIS A 130 12.08 15.31 -8.65
C HIS A 130 13.43 15.40 -9.35
N GLY A 131 13.59 14.59 -10.40
CA GLY A 131 14.65 14.75 -11.39
C GLY A 131 14.44 16.11 -12.01
N ARG A 132 14.97 17.13 -11.33
CA ARG A 132 15.02 18.51 -11.77
C ARG A 132 16.02 18.53 -12.92
N GLY A 133 15.54 18.14 -14.10
CA GLY A 133 16.20 18.39 -15.38
C GLY A 133 16.22 19.88 -15.61
N HIS A 134 17.11 20.59 -14.92
CA HIS A 134 17.51 21.94 -15.27
C HIS A 134 18.37 21.83 -16.53
N TRP A 135 17.70 21.89 -17.68
CA TRP A 135 18.33 22.26 -18.93
C TRP A 135 18.80 23.71 -18.81
N ALA A 136 19.96 23.90 -18.18
CA ALA A 136 20.67 25.17 -18.18
C ALA A 136 21.30 25.34 -19.57
N VAL A 137 20.55 25.90 -20.51
CA VAL A 137 21.10 26.41 -21.77
C VAL A 137 21.97 27.62 -21.40
N SER A 138 23.28 27.39 -21.22
CA SER A 138 24.26 28.46 -21.13
C SER A 138 24.47 29.05 -22.52
N LEU A 139 23.86 30.21 -22.77
CA LEU A 139 24.25 31.10 -23.87
C LEU A 139 25.64 31.66 -23.56
N GLY A 140 26.68 30.93 -24.01
CA GLY A 140 28.07 31.38 -23.92
C GLY A 140 28.33 32.52 -24.90
N LEU A 141 28.52 33.73 -24.37
CA LEU A 141 29.14 34.87 -25.04
C LEU A 141 30.53 34.45 -25.58
N PRO A 142 30.85 34.59 -26.88
CA PRO A 142 32.22 34.43 -27.34
C PRO A 142 33.03 35.66 -26.93
N CYS A 143 33.81 35.53 -25.86
CA CYS A 143 34.77 36.55 -25.46
C CYS A 143 35.96 36.53 -26.43
N LEU A 144 36.14 37.64 -27.14
CA LEU A 144 37.27 37.94 -28.01
C LEU A 144 38.59 37.86 -27.22
N ILE A 145 39.55 37.06 -27.69
CA ILE A 145 40.94 37.12 -27.24
C ILE A 145 41.75 37.76 -28.37
N PHE A 146 42.20 39.00 -28.16
CA PHE A 146 43.26 39.62 -28.96
C PHE A 146 44.62 39.10 -28.45
N ILE A 147 45.39 38.49 -29.35
CA ILE A 147 46.81 38.17 -29.13
C ILE A 147 47.61 39.28 -29.83
N VAL A 148 48.48 39.97 -29.08
CA VAL A 148 49.50 40.89 -29.64
C VAL A 148 50.86 40.24 -29.41
N PHE A 149 51.66 40.20 -30.47
CA PHE A 149 53.04 39.70 -30.52
C PHE A 149 54.03 40.68 -29.87
#